data_AF-A0A5A9ZER0-F1
#
_entry.id   AF-A0A5A9ZER0-F1
#
_cell.length_a   1.000
_cell.length_b   1.000
_cell.length_c   1.000
_cell.angle_alpha   90.00
_cell.angle_beta   90.00
_cell.angle_gamma   90.00
#
_symmetry.space_group_name_H-M   'P 1'
#
loop_
_entity.id
_entity.type
_entity.pdbx_description
1 polymer ?
#
loop_
_entity_poly.entity_id
_entity_poly.type
_entity_poly.pdbx_seq_one_letter_code
_entity_poly.pdbx_strand_id
1 'polypeptide(L)'
;MNKLNINGSEILTYNLDVVTRSHNNHDYEDLIVEIITREEGKEHSYKYRMHSDERVPSVHWLLSELKEMLEEANRNKSFFEISEDSVRRYLFVSVTSNDHKTLQVTGERLR
;
A
#
# COMPACT_ATOMS: atom_id res chain seq x y z
N MET A 1 0.93 -5.09 -16.95
CA MET A 1 0.47 -4.75 -15.59
C MET A 1 1.51 -5.29 -14.62
N ASN A 2 2.24 -4.41 -13.93
CA ASN A 2 3.07 -4.84 -12.81
C ASN A 2 2.14 -4.94 -11.60
N LYS A 3 2.05 -6.13 -11.01
CA LYS A 3 1.23 -6.36 -9.81
C LYS A 3 2.16 -6.80 -8.71
N LEU A 4 2.01 -6.23 -7.52
CA LEU A 4 2.51 -6.88 -6.32
C LEU A 4 1.41 -7.82 -5.85
N ASN A 5 1.65 -9.11 -6.05
CA ASN A 5 0.84 -10.14 -5.42
C ASN A 5 1.65 -10.69 -4.24
N ILE A 6 1.20 -10.45 -3.01
CA ILE A 6 1.83 -11.04 -1.83
C ILE A 6 1.36 -12.50 -1.64
N ASN A 7 0.45 -13.00 -2.48
CA ASN A 7 0.07 -14.41 -2.45
C ASN A 7 1.17 -15.26 -3.08
N GLY A 8 1.88 -15.96 -2.22
CA GLY A 8 3.11 -16.69 -2.51
C GLY A 8 4.29 -16.20 -1.68
N SER A 9 4.14 -15.06 -1.02
CA SER A 9 5.21 -14.31 -0.37
C SER A 9 4.95 -14.14 1.12
N GLU A 10 5.93 -14.46 1.96
CA GLU A 10 5.87 -14.15 3.39
C GLU A 10 6.16 -12.65 3.57
N ILE A 11 5.23 -11.86 4.12
CA ILE A 11 5.55 -10.48 4.56
C ILE A 11 6.52 -10.59 5.73
N LEU A 12 7.76 -10.15 5.55
CA LEU A 12 8.77 -10.15 6.60
C LEU A 12 8.61 -8.92 7.50
N THR A 13 8.46 -7.75 6.88
CA THR A 13 8.27 -6.48 7.58
C THR A 13 7.64 -5.46 6.64
N TYR A 14 7.09 -4.39 7.21
CA TYR A 14 6.59 -3.24 6.47
C TYR A 14 6.94 -1.95 7.21
N ASN A 15 7.04 -0.86 6.46
CA ASN A 15 7.21 0.49 6.97
C ASN A 15 6.18 1.42 6.33
N LEU A 16 5.51 2.22 7.15
CA LEU A 16 4.51 3.20 6.73
C LEU A 16 4.94 4.56 7.29
N ASP A 17 5.25 5.51 6.42
CA ASP A 17 5.77 6.82 6.81
C ASP A 17 5.01 7.96 6.13
N VAL A 18 4.64 8.98 6.89
CA VAL A 18 3.96 10.16 6.37
C VAL A 18 5.01 11.22 6.08
N VAL A 19 5.13 11.61 4.81
CA VAL A 19 6.08 12.61 4.37
C VAL A 19 5.35 13.87 3.91
N THR A 20 5.87 15.03 4.30
CA THR A 20 5.39 16.32 3.81
C THR A 20 6.23 16.75 2.62
N ARG A 21 5.57 17.13 1.51
CA ARG A 21 6.19 17.72 0.34
C ARG A 21 5.60 19.09 0.06
N SER A 22 6.46 20.08 -0.10
CA SER A 22 6.07 21.42 -0.50
C SER A 22 6.14 21.58 -2.01
N HIS A 23 5.05 22.01 -2.65
CA HIS A 23 5.00 22.37 -4.06
C HIS A 23 4.17 23.64 -4.24
N ASN A 24 4.70 24.65 -4.94
CA ASN A 24 4.03 25.95 -5.16
C ASN A 24 3.46 26.58 -3.86
N ASN A 25 4.26 26.63 -2.80
CA ASN A 25 3.88 27.13 -1.46
C ASN A 25 2.68 26.42 -0.80
N HIS A 26 2.35 25.22 -1.27
CA HIS A 26 1.38 24.34 -0.63
C HIS A 26 2.08 23.07 -0.15
N ASP A 27 1.77 22.67 1.08
CA ASP A 27 2.25 21.43 1.66
C ASP A 27 1.24 20.32 1.38
N TYR A 28 1.75 19.21 0.88
CA TYR A 28 1.01 17.99 0.62
C TYR A 28 1.60 16.88 1.48
N GLU A 29 0.73 16.10 2.11
CA GLU A 29 1.15 14.86 2.77
C GLU A 29 1.06 13.72 1.77
N ASP A 30 2.03 12.82 1.82
CA ASP A 30 1.98 11.54 1.15
C ASP A 30 2.27 10.42 2.14
N LEU A 31 1.69 9.25 1.90
CA LEU A 31 2.07 8.03 2.59
C LEU A 31 3.11 7.27 1.76
N ILE A 32 4.28 7.04 2.34
CA ILE A 32 5.27 6.11 1.83
C ILE A 32 4.99 4.74 2.44
N VAL A 33 4.74 3.76 1.58
CA VAL A 33 4.48 2.37 1.95
C VAL A 33 5.64 1.54 1.44
N GLU A 34 6.35 0.87 2.34
CA GLU A 34 7.38 -0.11 1.99
C GLU A 34 7.00 -1.47 2.56
N ILE A 35 6.94 -2.49 1.72
CA ILE A 35 6.62 -3.86 2.10
C ILE A 35 7.78 -4.74 1.67
N ILE A 36 8.36 -5.47 2.63
CA ILE A 36 9.43 -6.44 2.37
C ILE A 36 8.82 -7.82 2.46
N THR A 37 8.87 -8.55 1.35
CA THR A 37 8.36 -9.92 1.22
C THR A 37 9.48 -10.92 0.96
N ARG A 38 9.20 -12.20 1.19
CA ARG A 38 10.06 -13.31 0.77
C ARG A 38 9.36 -14.16 -0.28
N GLU A 39 9.91 -14.19 -1.49
CA GLU A 39 9.42 -14.95 -2.66
C GLU A 39 10.53 -15.87 -3.16
N GLU A 40 10.22 -17.16 -3.37
CA GLU A 40 11.20 -18.14 -3.88
C GLU A 40 12.54 -18.17 -3.11
N GLY A 41 12.51 -17.84 -1.80
CA GLY A 41 13.70 -17.76 -0.94
C GLY A 41 14.53 -16.49 -1.07
N LYS A 42 14.06 -15.47 -1.80
CA LYS A 42 14.70 -14.15 -1.95
C LYS A 42 13.84 -13.07 -1.33
N GLU A 43 14.49 -12.02 -0.84
CA GLU A 43 13.81 -10.84 -0.30
C GLU A 43 13.50 -9.85 -1.43
N HIS A 44 12.28 -9.33 -1.43
CA HIS A 44 11.80 -8.33 -2.37
C HIS A 44 11.25 -7.14 -1.60
N SER A 45 11.74 -5.93 -1.90
CA SER A 45 11.18 -4.69 -1.36
C SER A 45 10.27 -4.05 -2.40
N TYR A 46 9.07 -3.69 -1.98
CA TYR A 46 8.09 -2.98 -2.78
C TYR A 46 7.75 -1.67 -2.11
N LYS A 47 8.05 -0.58 -2.81
CA LYS A 47 7.84 0.76 -2.28
C LYS A 47 6.81 1.52 -3.11
N TYR A 48 5.89 2.17 -2.43
CA TYR A 48 4.83 2.96 -3.03
C TYR A 48 4.74 4.33 -2.38
N ARG A 49 4.24 5.28 -3.16
CA ARG A 49 3.76 6.57 -2.69
C ARG A 49 2.26 6.63 -2.91
N MET A 50 1.51 6.96 -1.88
CA MET A 50 0.06 7.08 -1.93
C MET A 50 -0.39 8.46 -1.47
N HIS A 51 -1.46 8.95 -2.08
CA HIS A 51 -1.99 10.29 -1.85
C HIS A 51 -3.42 10.21 -1.30
N SER A 52 -3.84 11.22 -0.55
CA SER A 52 -5.27 11.46 -0.34
C SER A 52 -5.93 11.95 -1.63
N ASP A 53 -7.19 11.59 -1.81
CA ASP A 53 -8.04 12.05 -2.90
C ASP A 53 -9.51 12.04 -2.45
N GLU A 54 -10.46 12.28 -3.35
CA GLU A 54 -11.89 12.33 -3.02
C GLU A 54 -12.44 11.05 -2.35
N ARG A 55 -11.76 9.91 -2.48
CA ARG A 55 -12.12 8.61 -1.87
C ARG A 55 -11.39 8.38 -0.55
N VAL A 56 -10.29 9.10 -0.32
CA VAL A 56 -9.37 8.94 0.81
C VAL A 56 -9.38 10.23 1.63
N PRO A 57 -10.15 10.30 2.74
CA PRO A 57 -10.38 11.53 3.49
C PRO A 57 -9.10 12.25 3.94
N SER A 58 -8.06 11.51 4.30
CA SER A 58 -6.74 12.04 4.63
C SER A 58 -5.66 10.96 4.53
N VAL A 59 -4.40 11.38 4.45
CA VAL A 59 -3.24 10.47 4.50
C VAL A 59 -3.16 9.74 5.85
N HIS A 60 -3.57 10.39 6.93
CA HIS A 60 -3.62 9.80 8.27
C HIS A 60 -4.70 8.70 8.39
N TRP A 61 -5.86 8.90 7.76
CA TRP A 61 -6.87 7.85 7.65
C TRP A 61 -6.33 6.67 6.84
N LEU A 62 -5.70 6.95 5.69
CA LEU A 62 -5.07 5.93 4.84
C LEU A 62 -4.01 5.11 5.59
N LEU A 63 -3.16 5.78 6.37
CA LEU A 63 -2.16 5.14 7.23
C LEU A 63 -2.82 4.16 8.20
N SER A 64 -3.89 4.58 8.88
CA SER A 64 -4.62 3.75 9.84
C SER A 64 -5.24 2.52 9.17
N GLU A 65 -5.92 2.71 8.03
CA GLU A 65 -6.54 1.62 7.28
C GLU A 65 -5.51 0.61 6.77
N LEU A 66 -4.42 1.08 6.17
CA LEU A 66 -3.37 0.19 5.66
C LEU A 66 -2.68 -0.59 6.77
N LYS A 67 -2.45 0.04 7.92
CA LYS A 67 -1.90 -0.63 9.08
C LYS A 67 -2.82 -1.75 9.56
N GLU A 68 -4.13 -1.48 9.68
CA GLU A 68 -5.11 -2.51 10.06
C GLU A 68 -5.13 -3.66 9.05
N MET A 69 -5.15 -3.35 7.76
CA MET A 69 -5.12 -4.32 6.66
C MET A 69 -3.86 -5.21 6.71
N LEU A 70 -2.68 -4.63 6.91
CA LEU A 70 -1.41 -5.36 7.00
C LEU A 70 -1.35 -6.24 8.25
N GLU A 71 -1.83 -5.73 9.39
CA GLU A 71 -1.92 -6.51 10.62
C GLU A 71 -2.92 -7.67 10.50
N GLU A 72 -4.06 -7.45 9.85
CA GLU A 72 -5.04 -8.49 9.57
C GLU A 72 -4.48 -9.58 8.65
N ALA A 73 -3.81 -9.18 7.56
CA ALA A 73 -3.10 -10.09 6.67
C ALA A 73 -2.10 -10.95 7.43
N ASN A 74 -1.31 -10.34 8.32
CA ASN A 74 -0.31 -11.05 9.11
C ASN A 74 -0.92 -12.01 10.15
N ARG A 75 -1.96 -11.56 10.90
CA ARG A 75 -2.63 -12.39 11.93
C ARG A 75 -3.35 -13.60 11.34
N ASN A 76 -4.07 -13.39 10.24
CA ASN A 76 -4.96 -14.41 9.67
C ASN A 76 -4.31 -15.22 8.55
N LYS A 77 -3.05 -14.92 8.20
CA LYS A 77 -2.43 -15.40 6.95
C LYS A 77 -3.32 -15.08 5.73
N SER A 78 -4.00 -13.93 5.79
CA SER A 78 -4.91 -13.45 4.75
C SER A 78 -4.12 -12.81 3.61
N PHE A 79 -4.76 -12.74 2.45
CA PHE A 79 -4.10 -12.28 1.23
C PHE A 79 -4.08 -10.76 1.16
N PHE A 80 -2.89 -10.16 1.10
CA PHE A 80 -2.71 -8.72 0.86
C PHE A 80 -2.23 -8.53 -0.59
N GLU A 81 -2.86 -7.65 -1.35
CA GLU A 81 -2.46 -7.37 -2.75
C GLU A 81 -2.39 -5.87 -2.98
N ILE A 82 -1.39 -5.43 -3.77
CA ILE A 82 -1.38 -4.09 -4.38
C ILE A 82 -1.32 -4.25 -5.90
N SER A 83 -2.44 -3.97 -6.55
CA SER A 83 -2.58 -3.97 -8.01
C SER A 83 -2.42 -2.56 -8.58
N GLU A 84 -1.60 -2.40 -9.62
CA GLU A 84 -1.31 -1.09 -10.24
C GLU A 84 -2.10 -0.88 -11.54
N ASP A 85 -2.80 0.25 -11.64
CA ASP A 85 -3.28 0.80 -12.91
C ASP A 85 -2.29 1.85 -13.42
N SER A 86 -1.43 1.44 -14.35
CA SER A 86 -0.40 2.27 -14.94
C SER A 86 -0.93 3.43 -15.78
N VAL A 87 -2.20 3.40 -16.21
CA VAL A 87 -2.81 4.45 -17.02
C VAL A 87 -3.33 5.57 -16.13
N ARG A 88 -4.00 5.22 -15.03
CA ARG A 88 -4.66 6.18 -14.15
C ARG A 88 -3.87 6.53 -12.89
N ARG A 89 -2.70 5.92 -12.67
CA ARG A 89 -1.91 6.04 -11.43
C ARG A 89 -2.75 5.71 -10.20
N TYR A 90 -3.55 4.65 -10.31
CA TYR A 90 -4.28 4.11 -9.19
C TYR A 90 -3.60 2.85 -8.67
N LEU A 91 -3.66 2.70 -7.36
CA LEU A 91 -3.29 1.50 -6.64
C LEU A 91 -4.56 0.94 -6.02
N PHE A 92 -4.81 -0.34 -6.26
CA PHE A 92 -5.88 -1.09 -5.63
C PHE A 92 -5.24 -1.96 -4.55
N VAL A 93 -5.52 -1.62 -3.29
CA VAL A 93 -5.04 -2.37 -2.14
C VAL A 93 -6.17 -3.26 -1.64
N SER A 94 -5.97 -4.56 -1.58
CA SER A 94 -7.00 -5.48 -1.09
C SER A 94 -6.46 -6.42 -0.03
N VAL A 95 -7.27 -6.65 1.01
CA VAL A 95 -7.09 -7.74 1.96
C VAL A 95 -8.26 -8.70 1.84
N THR A 96 -7.96 -9.91 1.39
CA THR A 96 -8.95 -11.00 1.35
C THR A 96 -8.92 -11.75 2.67
N SER A 97 -9.75 -11.30 3.60
CA SER A 97 -10.13 -12.00 4.83
C SER A 97 -11.61 -12.40 4.79
N ASN A 98 -12.20 -12.71 5.94
CA ASN A 98 -13.63 -13.05 6.04
C ASN A 98 -14.55 -11.95 5.45
N ASP A 99 -14.16 -10.68 5.53
CA ASP A 99 -15.00 -9.54 5.12
C ASP A 99 -14.52 -8.81 3.85
N HIS A 100 -13.55 -9.37 3.10
CA HIS A 100 -13.00 -8.80 1.85
C HIS A 100 -12.93 -7.26 1.83
N LYS A 101 -11.84 -6.68 2.34
CA LYS A 101 -11.61 -5.24 2.28
C LYS A 101 -10.85 -4.88 1.01
N THR A 102 -11.36 -3.92 0.24
CA THR A 102 -10.65 -3.34 -0.92
C THR A 102 -10.68 -1.83 -0.83
N LEU A 103 -9.51 -1.22 -1.01
CA LEU A 103 -9.28 0.21 -1.02
C LEU A 103 -8.70 0.62 -2.36
N GLN A 104 -9.25 1.67 -2.96
CA GLN A 104 -8.68 2.31 -4.14
C GLN A 104 -8.03 3.63 -3.73
N VAL A 105 -6.76 3.81 -4.07
CA VAL A 105 -6.00 5.02 -3.76
C VAL A 105 -5.30 5.55 -5.00
N THR A 106 -5.06 6.85 -5.05
CA THR A 106 -4.12 7.43 -6.01
C THR A 106 -2.69 7.23 -5.53
N GLY A 107 -1.80 6.78 -6.41
CA GLY A 107 -0.42 6.50 -6.03
C GLY A 107 0.44 5.93 -7.16
N GLU A 108 1.71 5.69 -6.84
CA GLU A 108 2.70 5.16 -7.76
C GLU A 108 3.71 4.25 -7.04
N ARG A 109 4.28 3.29 -7.77
CA ARG A 109 5.44 2.52 -7.29
C ARG A 109 6.69 3.41 -7.36
N LEU A 110 7.43 3.47 -6.26
CA LEU A 110 8.75 4.07 -6.19
C LEU A 110 9.78 2.99 -6.57
N ARG A 111 10.60 3.27 -7.60
CA ARG A 111 11.64 2.36 -8.10
C ARG A 111 12.77 2.18 -7.10
#